data_AF-A0AAV2W1C8-F1
#
_entry.id   AF-A0AAV2W1C8-F1
#
_cell.length_a   1.000
_cell.length_b   1.000
_cell.length_c   1.000
_cell.angle_alpha   90.00
_cell.angle_beta   90.00
_cell.angle_gamma   90.00
#
_symmetry.space_group_name_H-M   'P 1'
#
loop_
_entity.id
_entity.type
_entity.pdbx_description
1 polymer ?
#
loop_
_entity_poly.entity_id
_entity_poly.type
_entity_poly.pdbx_seq_one_letter_code
_entity_poly.pdbx_strand_id
1 'polypeptide(L)'
;MKIAPIYDPTQRRPSPKPMQVDLRKAFIIGICCWVVALIVSIVIFSTAHSEMSRQSMFICSYGVLIGFALLVWEHFHRRDYRRLGAD
;
A
#
# COMPACT_ATOMS: atom_id res chain seq x y z
N MET A 1 -5.47 -3.82 -36.20
CA MET A 1 -5.30 -3.13 -34.90
C MET A 1 -5.20 -1.63 -35.17
N LYS A 2 -6.04 -0.78 -34.56
CA LYS A 2 -6.11 0.66 -34.88
C LYS A 2 -4.99 1.40 -34.12
N ILE A 3 -3.83 1.59 -34.76
CA ILE A 3 -2.63 2.29 -34.22
C ILE A 3 -2.82 3.82 -34.21
N ALA A 4 -3.96 4.32 -34.67
CA ALA A 4 -4.30 5.75 -34.75
C ALA A 4 -3.95 6.60 -33.50
N PRO A 5 -4.08 6.12 -32.24
CA PRO A 5 -3.80 6.96 -31.07
C PRO A 5 -2.32 7.28 -30.85
N ILE A 6 -1.39 6.54 -31.47
CA ILE A 6 0.06 6.78 -31.32
C ILE A 6 0.53 7.91 -32.24
N TYR A 7 -0.07 8.02 -33.43
CA TYR A 7 0.33 9.00 -34.45
C TYR A 7 -0.48 10.30 -34.40
N ASP A 8 -1.71 10.25 -33.89
CA ASP A 8 -2.60 11.40 -33.80
C ASP A 8 -3.08 11.60 -32.36
N PRO A 9 -2.49 12.55 -31.61
CA PRO A 9 -2.85 12.80 -30.22
C PRO A 9 -4.29 13.29 -30.05
N THR A 10 -4.95 13.77 -31.11
CA THR A 10 -6.34 14.24 -31.06
C THR A 10 -7.36 13.09 -31.00
N GLN A 11 -6.95 11.87 -31.39
CA GLN A 11 -7.78 10.65 -31.27
C GLN A 11 -7.60 9.92 -29.93
N ARG A 12 -6.86 10.52 -28.98
CA ARG A 12 -6.69 9.95 -27.65
C ARG A 12 -8.03 10.00 -26.90
N ARG A 13 -8.47 8.84 -26.40
CA ARG A 13 -9.62 8.79 -25.48
C ARG A 13 -9.32 9.67 -24.25
N PRO A 14 -10.31 10.40 -23.71
CA PRO A 14 -10.10 11.16 -22.49
C PRO A 14 -9.62 10.21 -21.38
N SER A 15 -8.71 10.71 -20.53
CA SER A 15 -8.22 9.92 -19.39
C SER A 15 -9.41 9.46 -18.55
N PRO A 16 -9.47 8.17 -18.16
CA PRO A 16 -10.55 7.68 -17.32
C PRO A 16 -10.57 8.46 -16.01
N LYS A 17 -11.78 8.77 -15.51
CA LYS A 17 -11.91 9.45 -14.22
C LYS A 17 -11.26 8.59 -13.13
N PRO A 18 -10.51 9.19 -12.19
CA PRO A 18 -9.85 8.45 -11.13
C PRO A 18 -10.89 7.70 -10.30
N MET A 19 -10.74 6.38 -10.21
CA MET A 19 -11.63 5.52 -9.43
C MET A 19 -11.32 5.71 -7.94
N GLN A 20 -12.34 6.11 -7.17
CA GLN A 20 -12.21 6.27 -5.72
C GLN A 20 -12.21 4.90 -5.05
N VAL A 21 -11.02 4.35 -4.83
CA VAL A 21 -10.79 3.13 -4.05
C VAL A 21 -10.49 3.48 -2.60
N ASP A 22 -11.02 2.69 -1.65
CA ASP A 22 -10.78 2.87 -0.22
C ASP A 22 -9.38 2.37 0.18
N LEU A 23 -8.33 3.14 -0.12
CA LEU A 23 -6.93 2.82 0.21
C LEU A 23 -6.73 2.56 1.71
N ARG A 24 -7.44 3.31 2.56
CA ARG A 24 -7.43 3.13 4.01
C ARG A 24 -7.72 1.69 4.44
N LYS A 25 -8.75 1.07 3.86
CA LYS A 25 -9.16 -0.30 4.23
C LYS A 25 -8.06 -1.29 3.84
N ALA A 26 -7.49 -1.13 2.64
CA ALA A 26 -6.39 -1.97 2.17
C ALA A 26 -5.15 -1.85 3.08
N PHE A 27 -4.77 -0.63 3.46
CA PHE A 27 -3.64 -0.41 4.36
C PHE A 27 -3.88 -0.96 5.76
N ILE A 28 -5.07 -0.80 6.34
CA ILE A 28 -5.39 -1.38 7.66
C ILE A 28 -5.29 -2.90 7.61
N ILE A 29 -5.83 -3.56 6.58
CA ILE A 29 -5.75 -5.02 6.43
C ILE A 29 -4.28 -5.46 6.31
N GLY A 30 -3.49 -4.75 5.50
CA GLY A 30 -2.06 -5.02 5.36
C GLY A 30 -1.30 -4.88 6.68
N ILE A 31 -1.51 -3.80 7.43
CA ILE A 31 -0.89 -3.57 8.74
C ILE A 31 -1.30 -4.67 9.72
N CYS A 32 -2.58 -5.03 9.80
CA CYS A 32 -3.04 -6.12 10.67
C CYS A 32 -2.32 -7.43 10.36
N CYS A 33 -2.17 -7.76 9.07
CA CYS A 33 -1.43 -8.95 8.64
C CYS A 33 0.04 -8.89 9.11
N TRP A 34 0.71 -7.76 8.91
CA TRP A 34 2.10 -7.56 9.36
C TRP A 34 2.26 -7.61 10.89
N VAL A 35 1.30 -7.07 11.65
CA VAL A 35 1.30 -7.14 13.11
C VAL A 35 1.17 -8.59 13.57
N VAL A 36 0.27 -9.37 12.98
CA VAL A 36 0.14 -10.81 13.29
C VAL A 36 1.44 -11.54 12.98
N ALA A 37 2.04 -11.30 11.82
CA ALA A 37 3.33 -11.90 11.44
C ALA A 37 4.46 -11.50 12.40
N LEU A 38 4.48 -10.25 12.88
CA LEU A 38 5.43 -9.77 13.87
C LEU A 38 5.28 -10.48 15.22
N ILE A 39 4.04 -10.65 15.70
CA ILE A 39 3.75 -11.37 16.95
C ILE A 39 4.24 -12.82 16.83
N VAL A 40 3.92 -13.52 15.75
CA VAL A 40 4.39 -14.89 15.50
C VAL A 40 5.92 -14.96 15.48
N SER A 41 6.57 -14.00 14.81
CA SER A 41 8.03 -13.93 14.73
C SER A 41 8.68 -13.72 16.10
N ILE A 42 8.09 -12.89 16.97
CA ILE A 42 8.55 -12.66 18.35
C ILE A 42 8.46 -13.96 19.17
N VAL A 43 7.35 -14.69 19.05
CA VAL A 43 7.14 -15.96 19.77
C VAL A 43 8.17 -17.01 19.34
N ILE A 44 8.43 -17.12 18.03
CA ILE A 44 9.44 -18.04 17.50
C ILE A 44 10.84 -17.64 17.99
N PHE A 45 11.16 -16.34 18.00
CA PHE A 45 12.47 -15.88 18.47
C PHE A 45 12.68 -16.20 19.95
N SER A 46 11.64 -16.05 20.77
CA SER A 46 11.67 -16.35 22.21
C SER A 46 11.89 -17.83 22.52
N THR A 47 11.64 -18.74 21.58
CA THR A 47 11.74 -20.19 21.79
C THR A 47 12.99 -20.79 21.13
N ALA A 48 13.31 -20.35 19.91
CA ALA A 48 14.37 -20.93 19.11
C ALA A 48 15.67 -20.12 19.09
N HIS A 49 15.64 -18.82 19.45
CA HIS A 49 16.78 -17.90 19.42
C HIS A 49 17.62 -17.96 18.12
N SER A 50 16.98 -18.23 16.99
CA SER A 50 17.66 -18.38 15.72
C SER A 50 17.88 -17.04 15.02
N GLU A 51 19.01 -16.92 14.33
CA GLU A 51 19.37 -15.76 13.51
C GLU A 51 18.32 -15.46 12.43
N MET A 52 17.75 -16.51 11.84
CA MET A 52 16.67 -16.38 10.85
C MET A 52 15.41 -15.75 11.47
N SER A 53 15.06 -16.14 12.70
CA SER A 53 13.91 -15.56 13.39
C SER A 53 14.13 -14.09 13.74
N ARG A 54 15.35 -13.71 14.12
CA ARG A 54 15.74 -12.30 14.33
C ARG A 54 15.55 -11.46 13.07
N GLN A 55 15.98 -11.97 11.90
CA GLN A 55 15.76 -11.28 10.63
C GLN A 55 14.27 -11.14 10.29
N SER A 56 13.47 -12.19 10.48
CA SER A 56 12.03 -12.13 10.28
C SER A 56 11.35 -11.09 11.17
N MET A 57 11.77 -10.93 12.43
CA MET A 57 11.27 -9.87 13.32
C MET A 57 11.54 -8.47 12.75
N PHE A 58 12.75 -8.20 12.27
CA PHE A 58 13.07 -6.91 11.66
C PHE A 58 12.27 -6.66 10.39
N ILE A 59 12.13 -7.65 9.51
CA ILE A 59 11.34 -7.51 8.29
C ILE A 59 9.88 -7.20 8.63
N CYS A 60 9.30 -7.91 9.60
CA CYS A 60 7.92 -7.67 10.01
C CYS A 60 7.74 -6.30 10.67
N SER A 61 8.71 -5.84 11.47
CA SER A 61 8.64 -4.51 12.09
C SER A 61 8.71 -3.40 11.05
N TYR A 62 9.59 -3.51 10.05
CA TYR A 62 9.60 -2.59 8.92
C TYR A 62 8.30 -2.62 8.12
N GLY A 63 7.71 -3.80 7.90
CA GLY A 63 6.40 -3.95 7.26
C GLY A 63 5.28 -3.18 7.99
N VAL A 64 5.24 -3.28 9.32
CA VAL A 64 4.31 -2.49 10.16
C VAL A 64 4.60 -0.99 10.04
N LEU A 65 5.85 -0.57 10.16
CA LEU A 65 6.24 0.85 10.09
C LEU A 65 5.90 1.47 8.74
N ILE A 66 6.23 0.80 7.64
CA ILE A 66 5.91 1.24 6.28
C ILE A 66 4.40 1.31 6.09
N GLY A 67 3.66 0.30 6.56
CA GLY A 67 2.20 0.29 6.51
C GLY A 67 1.59 1.50 7.23
N PHE A 68 2.05 1.81 8.45
CA PHE A 68 1.62 2.99 9.19
C PHE A 68 1.99 4.30 8.49
N ALA A 69 3.21 4.41 7.95
CA ALA A 69 3.63 5.58 7.19
C ALA A 69 2.73 5.83 5.97
N LEU A 70 2.39 4.77 5.22
CA LEU A 70 1.47 4.85 4.09
C LEU A 70 0.03 5.21 4.51
N LEU A 71 -0.43 4.73 5.66
CA LEU A 71 -1.73 5.08 6.21
C LEU A 71 -1.80 6.57 6.61
N VAL A 72 -0.73 7.08 7.23
CA VAL A 72 -0.59 8.50 7.56
C VAL A 72 -0.54 9.34 6.29
N TRP A 73 0.23 8.92 5.30
CA TRP A 73 0.29 9.57 3.99
C TRP A 73 -1.09 9.60 3.30
N GLU A 74 -1.83 8.50 3.33
CA GLU A 74 -3.21 8.41 2.81
C GLU A 74 -4.13 9.40 3.51
N HIS A 75 -4.04 9.51 4.83
CA HIS A 75 -4.84 10.44 5.60
C HIS A 75 -4.63 11.90 5.14
N PHE A 76 -3.39 12.29 4.84
CA PHE A 76 -3.07 13.62 4.35
C PHE A 76 -3.51 13.84 2.89
N HIS A 77 -3.21 12.91 1.99
CA HIS A 77 -3.47 13.03 0.55
C HIS A 77 -4.92 12.77 0.15
N ARG A 78 -5.75 12.23 1.05
CA ARG A 78 -7.19 12.04 0.84
C ARG A 78 -7.92 13.33 0.47
N ARG A 79 -7.42 14.48 0.91
CA ARG A 79 -7.99 15.81 0.57
C ARG A 79 -7.77 16.16 -0.89
N ASP A 80 -6.64 15.77 -1.47
CA ASP A 80 -6.28 16.08 -2.85
C ASP A 80 -7.02 15.17 -3.84
N TYR A 81 -7.19 13.88 -3.51
CA TYR A 81 -7.95 12.95 -4.36
C TYR A 81 -9.43 13.35 -4.54
N ARG A 82 -10.05 13.93 -3.50
CA ARG A 82 -11.44 14.44 -3.64
C ARG A 82 -11.54 15.65 -4.55
N ARG A 83 -10.50 16.50 -4.59
CA ARG A 83 -10.45 17.68 -5.46
C ARG A 83 -10.31 17.29 -6.93
N LEU A 84 -9.53 16.24 -7.21
CA LEU A 84 -9.31 15.73 -8.57
C LEU A 84 -10.55 15.05 -9.21
N GLY A 85 -11.57 14.69 -8.41
CA GLY A 85 -12.81 14.09 -8.90
C GLY A 85 -14.01 15.04 -8.95
N ALA A 86 -13.82 16.32 -8.60
CA ALA A 86 -14.90 17.31 -8.51
C ALA A 86 -15.22 18.00 -9.85
N ASP A 87 -14.45 17.72 -10.91
CA ASP A 87 -14.67 18.20 -12.28
C ASP A 87 -15.19 17.09 -13.23
#